data_AF-A0A085BI97-F1
#
_entry.id   AF-A0A085BI97-F1
#
_cell.length_a   1.000
_cell.length_b   1.000
_cell.length_c   1.000
_cell.angle_alpha   90.00
_cell.angle_beta   90.00
_cell.angle_gamma   90.00
#
_symmetry.space_group_name_H-M   'P 1'
#
loop_
_entity.id
_entity.type
_entity.pdbx_description
1 polymer ?
#
loop_
_entity_poly.entity_id
_entity_poly.type
_entity_poly.pdbx_seq_one_letter_code
_entity_poly.pdbx_strand_id
1 'polypeptide(L)'
;MIPKYRTQFNKEFSQEKYQKTNELIIEKCGQEAAFRLSESPIFLTNDFWNKLDDASQSIISQIKNMSDEELSKAIPDNCKVPNDTQKPHFLAIDFGICQDENGEIIPQLIELQAFPSLFGFQRLFEEVITEVYPFLNDLKKSLSQEEFIEKLKAVIVGDENPENVILLEIYPEKQKTAVDFVLTEQLLGIKTVCLTKVKKEGKKLFYEQDGKLIPINRIYNRVIFDELDKIEGLETEFDFREDVDVEWITHPNWFFKVSKYILPKLKHAFVPKSYFLSDFPENEMLENFVLKPLFSFAGSGVNLNPTQEIIDQIEDKENYILQRKVTYAPLFEDINGEFSKAEIRLLFGWDPKKEDPELLVNLVRMTKAAMVNVDFNKKDAIWIGSSMAFFGN
;
A
#
# COMPACT_ATOMS: atom_id res chain seq x y z
N MET A 1 8.92 -20.76 -1.59
CA MET A 1 7.69 -21.16 -0.89
C MET A 1 8.01 -22.36 -0.01
N ILE A 2 7.37 -22.50 1.16
CA ILE A 2 7.60 -23.63 2.08
C ILE A 2 6.62 -24.77 1.77
N PRO A 3 7.05 -25.90 1.16
CA PRO A 3 6.14 -26.93 0.66
C PRO A 3 5.26 -27.55 1.74
N LYS A 4 5.83 -27.81 2.93
CA LYS A 4 5.13 -28.39 4.08
C LYS A 4 3.83 -27.64 4.39
N TYR A 5 3.90 -26.32 4.55
CA TYR A 5 2.75 -25.49 4.91
C TYR A 5 1.79 -25.30 3.75
N ARG A 6 2.28 -25.24 2.51
CA ARG A 6 1.40 -25.20 1.34
C ARG A 6 0.55 -26.47 1.24
N THR A 7 1.18 -27.65 1.35
CA THR A 7 0.49 -28.95 1.36
C THR A 7 -0.48 -29.07 2.53
N GLN A 8 -0.06 -28.67 3.73
CA GLN A 8 -0.92 -28.71 4.91
C GLN A 8 -2.16 -27.82 4.73
N PHE A 9 -1.99 -26.57 4.31
CA PHE A 9 -3.11 -25.67 4.09
C PHE A 9 -4.06 -26.21 3.02
N ASN A 10 -3.54 -26.69 1.90
CA ASN A 10 -4.38 -27.22 0.81
C ASN A 10 -5.20 -28.43 1.27
N LYS A 11 -4.63 -29.29 2.13
CA LYS A 11 -5.34 -30.41 2.74
C LYS A 11 -6.43 -29.96 3.72
N GLU A 12 -6.18 -28.89 4.47
CA GLU A 12 -7.08 -28.39 5.51
C GLU A 12 -8.13 -27.40 5.00
N PHE A 13 -7.97 -26.89 3.77
CA PHE A 13 -8.86 -25.92 3.15
C PHE A 13 -10.25 -26.51 2.90
N SER A 14 -11.28 -25.71 3.18
CA SER A 14 -12.66 -25.98 2.78
C SER A 14 -13.39 -24.66 2.52
N GLN A 15 -14.44 -24.72 1.72
CA GLN A 15 -15.30 -23.55 1.49
C GLN A 15 -15.94 -23.05 2.79
N GLU A 16 -16.26 -23.95 3.72
CA GLU A 16 -16.78 -23.62 5.05
C GLU A 16 -15.78 -22.79 5.86
N LYS A 17 -14.49 -23.15 5.88
CA LYS A 17 -13.47 -22.35 6.58
C LYS A 17 -13.28 -20.98 5.93
N TYR A 18 -13.38 -20.89 4.61
CA TYR A 18 -13.33 -19.61 3.92
C TYR A 18 -14.54 -18.73 4.26
N GLN A 19 -15.75 -19.29 4.28
CA GLN A 19 -16.95 -18.58 4.73
C GLN A 19 -16.80 -18.12 6.20
N LYS A 20 -16.32 -19.01 7.08
CA LYS A 20 -16.07 -18.68 8.49
C LYS A 20 -15.06 -17.54 8.65
N THR A 21 -14.03 -17.49 7.81
CA THR A 21 -13.06 -16.37 7.79
C THR A 21 -13.76 -15.05 7.49
N ASN A 22 -14.62 -15.00 6.47
CA ASN A 22 -15.36 -13.79 6.11
C ASN A 22 -16.36 -13.39 7.20
N GLU A 23 -17.09 -14.36 7.78
CA GLU A 23 -18.03 -14.13 8.87
C GLU A 23 -17.33 -13.54 10.11
N LEU A 24 -16.18 -14.07 10.50
CA LEU A 24 -15.41 -13.57 11.65
C LEU A 24 -14.88 -12.15 11.43
N ILE A 25 -14.50 -11.79 10.20
CA ILE A 25 -14.11 -10.42 9.86
C ILE A 25 -15.30 -9.47 10.04
N ILE A 26 -16.48 -9.85 9.54
CA ILE A 26 -17.71 -9.06 9.69
C ILE A 26 -18.09 -8.96 11.17
N GLU A 27 -18.00 -10.05 11.93
CA GLU A 27 -18.32 -10.08 13.36
C GLU A 27 -17.42 -9.12 14.16
N LYS A 28 -16.11 -9.14 13.91
CA LYS A 28 -15.13 -8.33 14.65
C LYS A 28 -15.11 -6.87 14.20
N CYS A 29 -15.26 -6.59 12.90
CA CYS A 29 -15.21 -5.23 12.36
C CYS A 29 -16.58 -4.54 12.30
N GLY A 30 -17.67 -5.30 12.19
CA GLY A 30 -19.02 -4.78 11.91
C GLY A 30 -19.27 -4.41 10.44
N GLN A 31 -18.32 -4.70 9.54
CA GLN A 31 -18.42 -4.34 8.13
C GLN A 31 -17.78 -5.40 7.22
N GLU A 32 -18.39 -5.64 6.05
CA GLU A 32 -17.84 -6.52 5.01
C GLU A 32 -16.72 -5.85 4.22
N ALA A 33 -15.70 -6.62 3.83
CA ALA A 33 -14.65 -6.16 2.94
C ALA A 33 -15.19 -6.04 1.50
N ALA A 34 -15.13 -4.84 0.91
CA ALA A 34 -15.56 -4.59 -0.47
C ALA A 34 -14.47 -4.93 -1.53
N PHE A 35 -13.55 -5.82 -1.17
CA PHE A 35 -12.52 -6.37 -2.04
C PHE A 35 -12.38 -7.86 -1.81
N ARG A 36 -11.93 -8.58 -2.84
CA ARG A 36 -11.77 -10.03 -2.75
C ARG A 36 -10.68 -10.40 -1.77
N LEU A 37 -11.03 -11.18 -0.77
CA LEU A 37 -10.06 -11.88 0.08
C LEU A 37 -9.62 -13.16 -0.62
N SER A 38 -8.33 -13.42 -0.59
CA SER A 38 -7.81 -14.72 -1.00
C SER A 38 -8.17 -15.74 0.05
N GLU A 39 -8.55 -16.92 -0.42
CA GLU A 39 -8.87 -18.06 0.42
C GLU A 39 -7.67 -18.54 1.24
N SER A 40 -6.46 -18.11 0.88
CA SER A 40 -5.24 -18.67 1.43
C SER A 40 -4.14 -17.65 1.68
N PRO A 41 -3.40 -17.79 2.78
CA PRO A 41 -2.11 -17.13 2.95
C PRO A 41 -1.04 -17.78 2.07
N ILE A 42 0.10 -17.09 1.97
CA ILE A 42 1.32 -17.63 1.35
C ILE A 42 2.39 -17.92 2.39
N PHE A 43 3.23 -18.92 2.10
CA PHE A 43 4.29 -19.38 3.00
C PHE A 43 5.65 -19.22 2.34
N LEU A 44 6.44 -18.28 2.83
CA LEU A 44 7.74 -17.90 2.26
C LEU A 44 8.87 -18.28 3.23
N THR A 45 10.05 -18.55 2.68
CA THR A 45 11.22 -18.93 3.48
C THR A 45 11.82 -17.73 4.19
N ASN A 46 12.53 -17.95 5.30
CA ASN A 46 13.31 -16.90 5.96
C ASN A 46 14.41 -16.34 5.05
N ASP A 47 14.94 -17.14 4.11
CA ASP A 47 15.84 -16.64 3.06
C ASP A 47 15.17 -15.56 2.19
N PHE A 48 13.93 -15.80 1.75
CA PHE A 48 13.18 -14.81 0.96
C PHE A 48 12.86 -13.56 1.78
N TRP A 49 12.55 -13.73 3.08
CA TRP A 49 12.41 -12.60 4.01
C TRP A 49 13.69 -11.76 4.09
N ASN A 50 14.86 -12.38 4.24
CA ASN A 50 16.13 -11.65 4.32
C ASN A 50 16.40 -10.82 3.05
N LYS A 51 16.04 -11.35 1.87
CA LYS A 51 16.14 -10.61 0.59
C LYS A 51 15.18 -9.40 0.53
N LEU A 52 13.96 -9.57 1.04
CA LEU A 52 12.98 -8.48 1.15
C LEU A 52 13.46 -7.39 2.12
N ASP A 53 13.95 -7.79 3.29
CA ASP A 53 14.43 -6.86 4.32
C ASP A 53 15.65 -6.10 3.82
N ASP A 54 16.66 -6.78 3.29
CA ASP A 54 17.86 -6.16 2.69
C ASP A 54 17.52 -5.11 1.62
N ALA A 55 16.65 -5.46 0.67
CA ALA A 55 16.16 -4.51 -0.33
C ALA A 55 15.41 -3.33 0.30
N SER A 56 14.55 -3.58 1.28
CA SER A 56 13.75 -2.54 1.93
C SER A 56 14.63 -1.56 2.70
N GLN A 57 15.58 -2.06 3.49
CA GLN A 57 16.54 -1.23 4.22
C GLN A 57 17.40 -0.39 3.26
N SER A 58 17.84 -0.98 2.14
CA SER A 58 18.57 -0.26 1.08
C SER A 58 17.73 0.88 0.48
N ILE A 59 16.45 0.62 0.18
CA ILE A 59 15.52 1.62 -0.37
C ILE A 59 15.26 2.73 0.65
N ILE A 60 14.96 2.38 1.90
CA ILE A 60 14.70 3.33 2.99
C ILE A 60 15.92 4.24 3.19
N SER A 61 17.13 3.67 3.24
CA SER A 61 18.37 4.42 3.34
C SER A 61 18.56 5.38 2.16
N GLN A 62 18.25 4.96 0.93
CA GLN A 62 18.32 5.83 -0.24
C GLN A 62 17.30 6.98 -0.16
N ILE A 63 16.06 6.72 0.28
CA ILE A 63 15.04 7.75 0.50
C ILE A 63 15.50 8.78 1.54
N LYS A 64 16.06 8.33 2.67
CA LYS A 64 16.62 9.22 3.72
C LYS A 64 17.71 10.15 3.19
N ASN A 65 18.46 9.72 2.18
CA ASN A 65 19.58 10.46 1.62
C ASN A 65 19.21 11.36 0.43
N MET A 66 17.96 11.32 -0.06
CA MET A 66 17.49 12.23 -1.11
C MET A 66 17.28 13.63 -0.55
N SER A 67 17.63 14.65 -1.34
CA SER A 67 17.44 16.05 -0.92
C SER A 67 15.98 16.48 -1.05
N ASP A 68 15.56 17.43 -0.20
CA ASP A 68 14.23 18.05 -0.29
C ASP A 68 13.98 18.69 -1.66
N GLU A 69 15.01 19.31 -2.25
CA GLU A 69 14.92 19.91 -3.58
C GLU A 69 14.57 18.84 -4.63
N GLU A 70 15.24 17.69 -4.57
CA GLU A 70 15.02 16.59 -5.50
C GLU A 70 13.65 15.93 -5.34
N LEU A 71 13.20 15.72 -4.11
CA LEU A 71 11.90 15.16 -3.81
C LEU A 71 10.77 16.14 -4.18
N SER A 72 10.98 17.45 -4.01
CA SER A 72 9.98 18.46 -4.34
C SER A 72 9.63 18.50 -5.84
N LYS A 73 10.57 18.12 -6.71
CA LYS A 73 10.36 18.01 -8.18
C LYS A 73 9.33 16.94 -8.56
N ALA A 74 9.03 16.01 -7.65
CA ALA A 74 8.02 14.98 -7.87
C ALA A 74 6.58 15.51 -7.75
N ILE A 75 6.39 16.67 -7.10
CA ILE A 75 5.06 17.19 -6.74
C ILE A 75 4.56 18.10 -7.85
N PRO A 76 3.42 17.79 -8.50
CA PRO A 76 2.80 18.71 -9.46
C PRO A 76 2.45 20.06 -8.80
N ASP A 77 2.61 21.15 -9.53
CA ASP A 77 2.40 22.51 -8.99
C ASP A 77 0.98 22.72 -8.43
N ASN A 78 -0.03 22.12 -9.07
CA ASN A 78 -1.43 22.17 -8.63
C ASN A 78 -1.74 21.24 -7.44
N CYS A 79 -0.79 20.39 -7.03
CA CYS A 79 -0.96 19.44 -5.91
C CYS A 79 -0.14 19.82 -4.68
N LYS A 80 0.61 20.92 -4.74
CA LYS A 80 1.55 21.31 -3.70
C LYS A 80 0.83 21.82 -2.45
N VAL A 81 1.02 21.09 -1.34
CA VAL A 81 0.52 21.47 0.00
C VAL A 81 1.62 22.20 0.78
N PRO A 82 1.31 23.33 1.45
CA PRO A 82 2.28 24.08 2.25
C PRO A 82 2.67 23.34 3.54
N ASN A 83 3.76 23.77 4.19
CA ASN A 83 4.24 23.24 5.48
C ASN A 83 4.61 21.74 5.44
N ASP A 84 5.40 21.37 4.43
CA ASP A 84 5.88 20.01 4.21
C ASP A 84 6.65 19.43 5.41
N THR A 85 6.68 18.09 5.51
CA THR A 85 7.43 17.38 6.55
C THR A 85 8.74 16.83 6.01
N GLN A 86 9.76 16.73 6.88
CA GLN A 86 11.09 16.23 6.51
C GLN A 86 11.13 14.74 6.17
N LYS A 87 10.17 13.97 6.68
CA LYS A 87 10.04 12.53 6.39
C LYS A 87 8.57 12.12 6.28
N PRO A 88 8.28 11.02 5.57
CA PRO A 88 6.93 10.47 5.53
C PRO A 88 6.64 9.75 6.85
N HIS A 89 5.36 9.59 7.15
CA HIS A 89 4.91 8.81 8.32
C HIS A 89 4.71 7.33 8.00
N PHE A 90 4.58 6.99 6.72
CA PHE A 90 4.31 5.65 6.25
C PHE A 90 5.04 5.37 4.95
N LEU A 91 5.44 4.12 4.76
CA LEU A 91 5.99 3.62 3.51
C LEU A 91 5.34 2.27 3.19
N ALA A 92 4.88 2.14 1.95
CA ALA A 92 4.49 0.89 1.35
C ALA A 92 5.51 0.53 0.27
N ILE A 93 6.09 -0.67 0.35
CA ILE A 93 7.05 -1.17 -0.64
C ILE A 93 6.51 -2.48 -1.21
N ASP A 94 6.23 -2.49 -2.51
CA ASP A 94 5.64 -3.63 -3.23
C ASP A 94 6.72 -4.41 -3.98
N PHE A 95 6.85 -5.68 -3.65
CA PHE A 95 7.70 -6.63 -4.36
C PHE A 95 6.88 -7.69 -5.08
N GLY A 96 7.21 -7.94 -6.33
CA GLY A 96 6.78 -9.12 -7.06
C GLY A 96 7.57 -10.32 -6.54
N ILE A 97 6.88 -11.45 -6.39
CA ILE A 97 7.54 -12.74 -6.14
C ILE A 97 7.90 -13.32 -7.50
N CYS A 98 9.16 -13.15 -7.87
CA CYS A 98 9.67 -13.41 -9.21
C CYS A 98 10.63 -14.61 -9.22
N GLN A 99 10.97 -15.05 -10.42
CA GLN A 99 12.05 -15.98 -10.67
C GLN A 99 13.11 -15.30 -11.54
N ASP A 100 14.39 -15.54 -11.22
CA ASP A 100 15.50 -15.10 -12.04
C ASP A 100 15.74 -16.06 -13.23
N GLU A 101 16.80 -15.80 -14.01
CA GLU A 101 17.18 -16.63 -15.16
C GLU A 101 17.60 -18.07 -14.78
N ASN A 102 18.01 -18.28 -13.52
CA ASN A 102 18.38 -19.59 -12.98
C ASN A 102 17.20 -20.32 -12.34
N GLY A 103 16.02 -19.69 -12.29
CA GLY A 103 14.83 -20.22 -11.62
C GLY A 103 14.81 -20.01 -10.10
N GLU A 104 15.74 -19.22 -9.55
CA GLU A 104 15.74 -18.84 -8.14
C GLU A 104 14.60 -17.86 -7.85
N ILE A 105 13.86 -18.11 -6.77
CA ILE A 105 12.79 -17.22 -6.33
C ILE A 105 13.37 -15.99 -5.64
N ILE A 106 13.14 -14.82 -6.21
CA ILE A 106 13.68 -13.53 -5.76
C ILE A 106 12.59 -12.45 -5.70
N PRO A 107 12.69 -11.48 -4.76
CA PRO A 107 11.84 -10.31 -4.80
C PRO A 107 12.29 -9.36 -5.92
N GLN A 108 11.35 -8.65 -6.52
CA GLN A 108 11.63 -7.54 -7.44
C GLN A 108 10.72 -6.36 -7.12
N LEU A 109 11.29 -5.17 -6.89
CA LEU A 109 10.53 -3.97 -6.62
C LEU A 109 9.60 -3.61 -7.79
N ILE A 110 8.30 -3.55 -7.55
CA ILE A 110 7.28 -3.20 -8.54
C ILE A 110 6.85 -1.74 -8.39
N GLU A 111 6.62 -1.33 -7.14
CA GLU A 111 6.12 -0.01 -6.77
C GLU A 111 6.51 0.30 -5.32
N LEU A 112 6.51 1.59 -4.98
CA LEU A 112 6.57 2.05 -3.61
C LEU A 112 5.79 3.34 -3.48
N GLN A 113 5.25 3.58 -2.29
CA GLN A 113 4.39 4.71 -2.04
C GLN A 113 4.44 5.15 -0.58
N ALA A 114 4.51 6.45 -0.31
CA ALA A 114 4.29 6.97 1.05
C ALA A 114 2.80 7.28 1.25
N PHE A 115 1.97 6.23 1.28
CA PHE A 115 0.53 6.34 1.49
C PHE A 115 0.03 5.28 2.47
N PRO A 116 -0.78 5.64 3.47
CA PRO A 116 -1.11 4.70 4.53
C PRO A 116 -2.46 4.02 4.31
N SER A 117 -2.48 2.73 3.99
CA SER A 117 -3.74 1.99 3.83
C SER A 117 -3.67 0.54 4.30
N LEU A 118 -4.78 0.04 4.84
CA LEU A 118 -5.01 -1.37 5.18
C LEU A 118 -4.23 -1.88 6.40
N PHE A 119 -3.63 -1.01 7.22
CA PHE A 119 -2.90 -1.41 8.42
C PHE A 119 -3.81 -2.14 9.42
N GLY A 120 -4.98 -1.54 9.74
CA GLY A 120 -5.93 -2.13 10.68
C GLY A 120 -6.54 -3.42 10.12
N PHE A 121 -6.90 -3.41 8.83
CA PHE A 121 -7.44 -4.60 8.17
C PHE A 121 -6.47 -5.78 8.15
N GLN A 122 -5.20 -5.57 7.78
CA GLN A 122 -4.23 -6.67 7.76
C GLN A 122 -3.97 -7.25 9.14
N ARG A 123 -4.02 -6.42 10.19
CA ARG A 123 -3.90 -6.92 11.56
C ARG A 123 -5.07 -7.83 11.93
N LEU A 124 -6.30 -7.43 11.61
CA LEU A 124 -7.49 -8.25 11.84
C LEU A 124 -7.43 -9.55 11.02
N PHE A 125 -7.02 -9.46 9.76
CA PHE A 125 -6.96 -10.63 8.87
C PHE A 125 -6.03 -11.72 9.42
N GLU A 126 -4.86 -11.33 9.94
CA GLU A 126 -3.95 -12.28 10.60
C GLU A 126 -4.58 -12.96 11.83
N GLU A 127 -5.26 -12.19 12.68
CA GLU A 127 -5.96 -12.74 13.84
C GLU A 127 -7.00 -13.77 13.41
N VAL A 128 -7.86 -13.42 12.45
CA VAL A 128 -8.92 -14.31 11.99
C VAL A 128 -8.37 -15.56 11.31
N ILE A 129 -7.38 -15.43 10.41
CA ILE A 129 -6.87 -16.59 9.69
C ILE A 129 -6.13 -17.56 10.61
N THR A 130 -5.46 -17.05 11.65
CA THR A 130 -4.79 -17.89 12.67
C THR A 130 -5.78 -18.54 13.65
N GLU A 131 -6.96 -17.95 13.84
CA GLU A 131 -8.08 -18.58 14.56
C GLU A 131 -8.67 -19.75 13.75
N VAL A 132 -8.90 -19.56 12.46
CA VAL A 132 -9.49 -20.58 11.57
C VAL A 132 -8.50 -21.71 11.24
N TYR A 133 -7.21 -21.40 11.18
CA TYR A 133 -6.13 -22.36 10.93
C TYR A 133 -5.07 -22.30 12.06
N PRO A 134 -5.29 -22.99 13.19
CA PRO A 134 -4.43 -22.88 14.37
C PRO A 134 -2.95 -23.20 14.16
N PHE A 135 -2.61 -24.03 13.14
CA PHE A 135 -1.20 -24.34 12.82
C PHE A 135 -0.40 -23.10 12.38
N LEU A 136 -1.08 -22.03 11.95
CA LEU A 136 -0.43 -20.77 11.56
C LEU A 136 0.18 -20.04 12.75
N ASN A 137 -0.26 -20.33 13.99
CA ASN A 137 0.32 -19.72 15.18
C ASN A 137 1.82 -20.03 15.33
N ASP A 138 2.28 -21.18 14.85
CA ASP A 138 3.71 -21.56 14.85
C ASP A 138 4.55 -20.70 13.88
N LEU A 139 3.90 -20.04 12.91
CA LEU A 139 4.54 -19.18 11.90
C LEU A 139 4.36 -17.69 12.19
N LYS A 140 3.57 -17.35 13.20
CA LYS A 140 3.28 -15.96 13.55
C LYS A 140 4.51 -15.32 14.19
N LYS A 141 5.11 -14.36 13.48
CA LYS A 141 6.24 -13.54 13.95
C LYS A 141 5.90 -12.04 13.99
N SER A 142 4.62 -11.70 13.83
CA SER A 142 4.15 -10.32 13.88
C SER A 142 4.21 -9.77 15.30
N LEU A 143 4.13 -8.44 15.38
CA LEU A 143 4.00 -7.72 16.65
C LEU A 143 2.79 -8.25 17.45
N SER A 144 2.88 -8.17 18.78
CA SER A 144 1.70 -8.34 19.62
C SER A 144 0.65 -7.26 19.29
N GLN A 145 -0.60 -7.49 19.69
CA GLN A 145 -1.68 -6.53 19.38
C GLN A 145 -1.44 -5.18 20.07
N GLU A 146 -0.95 -5.24 21.31
CA GLU A 146 -0.57 -4.06 22.09
C GLU A 146 0.54 -3.27 21.41
N GLU A 147 1.67 -3.91 21.08
CA GLU A 147 2.80 -3.23 20.40
C GLU A 147 2.41 -2.64 19.05
N PHE A 148 1.56 -3.34 18.27
CA PHE A 148 1.06 -2.83 17.00
C PHE A 148 0.22 -1.56 17.19
N ILE A 149 -0.72 -1.57 18.14
CA ILE A 149 -1.56 -0.42 18.45
C ILE A 149 -0.71 0.75 18.96
N GLU A 150 0.24 0.48 19.86
CA GLU A 150 1.14 1.51 20.40
C GLU A 150 1.96 2.19 19.30
N LYS A 151 2.57 1.40 18.41
CA LYS A 151 3.33 1.95 17.28
C LYS A 151 2.46 2.76 16.33
N LEU A 152 1.27 2.26 16.00
CA LEU A 152 0.35 2.97 15.11
C LEU A 152 -0.16 4.27 15.75
N LYS A 153 -0.47 4.24 17.05
CA LYS A 153 -0.88 5.40 17.83
C LYS A 153 0.23 6.43 17.95
N ALA A 154 1.48 6.01 18.16
CA ALA A 154 2.64 6.91 18.23
C ALA A 154 2.81 7.72 16.93
N VAL A 155 2.54 7.11 15.77
CA VAL A 155 2.61 7.80 14.47
C VAL A 155 1.40 8.68 14.22
N ILE A 156 0.18 8.14 14.41
CA ILE A 156 -1.07 8.79 14.00
C ILE A 156 -1.54 9.82 15.02
N VAL A 157 -1.66 9.41 16.27
CA VAL A 157 -2.23 10.23 17.35
C VAL A 157 -1.13 11.07 18.02
N GLY A 158 0.07 10.50 18.18
CA GLY A 158 1.16 11.17 18.88
C GLY A 158 0.78 11.49 20.32
N ASP A 159 1.03 12.74 20.73
CA ASP A 159 0.73 13.24 22.08
C ASP A 159 -0.63 13.98 22.15
N GLU A 160 -1.45 13.91 21.11
CA GLU A 160 -2.74 14.61 20.99
C GLU A 160 -3.90 13.79 21.58
N ASN A 161 -4.99 14.47 21.98
CA ASN A 161 -6.26 13.83 22.29
C ASN A 161 -6.86 13.20 21.02
N PRO A 162 -7.20 11.89 20.99
CA PRO A 162 -7.80 11.25 19.83
C PRO A 162 -9.03 11.96 19.25
N GLU A 163 -9.80 12.67 20.07
CA GLU A 163 -10.95 13.49 19.63
C GLU A 163 -10.53 14.65 18.68
N ASN A 164 -9.28 15.12 18.76
CA ASN A 164 -8.74 16.17 17.90
C ASN A 164 -7.91 15.61 16.73
N VAL A 165 -7.92 14.29 16.54
CA VAL A 165 -7.26 13.59 15.44
C VAL A 165 -8.32 12.97 14.56
N ILE A 166 -8.29 13.28 13.26
CA ILE A 166 -9.26 12.72 12.30
C ILE A 166 -8.58 11.83 11.27
N LEU A 167 -9.31 10.85 10.77
CA LEU A 167 -9.01 10.11 9.55
C LEU A 167 -9.79 10.74 8.39
N LEU A 168 -9.09 11.47 7.53
CA LEU A 168 -9.71 12.27 6.47
C LEU A 168 -9.72 11.51 5.14
N GLU A 169 -10.90 11.44 4.53
CA GLU A 169 -11.13 10.85 3.21
C GLU A 169 -12.23 11.65 2.48
N ILE A 170 -12.28 11.62 1.14
CA ILE A 170 -13.27 12.38 0.36
C ILE A 170 -14.67 11.85 0.64
N TYR A 171 -14.90 10.55 0.44
CA TYR A 171 -16.16 9.86 0.74
C TYR A 171 -15.86 8.51 1.40
N PRO A 172 -15.61 8.48 2.73
CA PRO A 172 -15.13 7.29 3.42
C PRO A 172 -16.01 6.05 3.18
N GLU A 173 -17.32 6.24 3.13
CA GLU A 173 -18.32 5.18 2.95
C GLU A 173 -18.33 4.55 1.55
N LYS A 174 -17.78 5.24 0.54
CA LYS A 174 -17.71 4.75 -0.84
C LYS A 174 -16.42 3.99 -1.14
N GLN A 175 -15.43 4.07 -0.25
CA GLN A 175 -14.14 3.44 -0.47
C GLN A 175 -14.22 1.92 -0.34
N LYS A 176 -13.59 1.19 -1.26
CA LYS A 176 -13.48 -0.28 -1.16
C LYS A 176 -12.79 -0.72 0.14
N THR A 177 -11.93 0.15 0.69
CA THR A 177 -11.19 -0.08 1.93
C THR A 177 -11.90 0.46 3.17
N ALA A 178 -13.21 0.77 3.12
CA ALA A 178 -13.92 1.37 4.25
C ALA A 178 -13.84 0.54 5.55
N VAL A 179 -13.69 -0.79 5.44
CA VAL A 179 -13.41 -1.69 6.58
C VAL A 179 -12.17 -1.26 7.39
N ASP A 180 -11.14 -0.72 6.75
CA ASP A 180 -9.91 -0.26 7.40
C ASP A 180 -10.13 1.04 8.18
N PHE A 181 -11.08 1.89 7.76
CA PHE A 181 -11.44 3.09 8.49
C PHE A 181 -12.11 2.74 9.81
N VAL A 182 -13.08 1.83 9.78
CA VAL A 182 -13.76 1.32 10.99
C VAL A 182 -12.76 0.71 11.96
N LEU A 183 -11.84 -0.13 11.47
CA LEU A 183 -10.80 -0.73 12.32
C LEU A 183 -9.85 0.32 12.88
N THR A 184 -9.48 1.33 12.10
CA THR A 184 -8.63 2.41 12.58
C THR A 184 -9.31 3.21 13.71
N GLU A 185 -10.61 3.51 13.58
CA GLU A 185 -11.38 4.14 14.67
C GLU A 185 -11.38 3.27 15.94
N GLN A 186 -11.65 1.96 15.80
CA GLN A 186 -11.67 1.02 16.93
C GLN A 186 -10.33 0.90 17.64
N LEU A 187 -9.22 0.90 16.88
CA LEU A 187 -7.87 0.73 17.43
C LEU A 187 -7.35 2.01 18.09
N LEU A 188 -7.68 3.19 17.56
CA LEU A 188 -7.03 4.45 17.95
C LEU A 188 -7.96 5.41 18.69
N GLY A 189 -9.27 5.21 18.63
CA GLY A 189 -10.26 6.12 19.21
C GLY A 189 -10.42 7.44 18.44
N ILE A 190 -9.93 7.51 17.20
CA ILE A 190 -10.03 8.69 16.33
C ILE A 190 -11.33 8.67 15.52
N LYS A 191 -11.67 9.79 14.88
CA LYS A 191 -12.87 9.88 14.02
C LYS A 191 -12.55 9.94 12.54
N THR A 192 -13.21 9.12 11.74
CA THR A 192 -13.24 9.25 10.28
C THR A 192 -14.16 10.39 9.88
N VAL A 193 -13.64 11.32 9.10
CA VAL A 193 -14.34 12.54 8.66
C VAL A 193 -14.27 12.64 7.14
N CYS A 194 -15.43 12.86 6.54
CA CYS A 194 -15.58 13.16 5.11
C CYS A 194 -15.08 14.57 4.82
N LEU A 195 -14.28 14.77 3.78
CA LEU A 195 -13.73 16.07 3.39
C LEU A 195 -14.80 17.16 3.25
N THR A 196 -15.96 16.81 2.69
CA THR A 196 -17.10 17.74 2.51
C THR A 196 -17.77 18.17 3.83
N LYS A 197 -17.43 17.51 4.94
CA LYS A 197 -17.96 17.80 6.28
C LYS A 197 -16.99 18.59 7.15
N VAL A 198 -15.75 18.80 6.68
CA VAL A 198 -14.79 19.66 7.36
C VAL A 198 -15.27 21.11 7.28
N LYS A 199 -15.25 21.77 8.43
CA LYS A 199 -15.57 23.20 8.58
C LYS A 199 -14.30 23.99 8.79
N LYS A 200 -14.25 25.21 8.25
CA LYS A 200 -13.07 26.08 8.36
C LYS A 200 -13.43 27.43 8.97
N GLU A 201 -12.71 27.82 10.03
CA GLU A 201 -12.77 29.16 10.60
C GLU A 201 -11.36 29.77 10.66
N GLY A 202 -11.07 30.73 9.77
CA GLY A 202 -9.71 31.27 9.62
C GLY A 202 -8.74 30.18 9.16
N LYS A 203 -7.74 29.84 9.99
CA LYS A 203 -6.80 28.75 9.73
C LYS A 203 -7.18 27.44 10.44
N LYS A 204 -8.17 27.47 11.33
CA LYS A 204 -8.56 26.31 12.13
C LYS A 204 -9.60 25.48 11.38
N LEU A 205 -9.47 24.17 11.50
CA LEU A 205 -10.41 23.20 10.95
C LEU A 205 -11.21 22.56 12.08
N PHE A 206 -12.45 22.20 11.78
CA PHE A 206 -13.36 21.56 12.71
C PHE A 206 -14.15 20.45 12.03
N TYR A 207 -14.59 19.48 12.80
CA TYR A 207 -15.67 18.57 12.41
C TYR A 207 -16.83 18.69 13.41
N GLU A 208 -18.03 18.32 12.99
CA GLU A 208 -19.21 18.35 13.85
C GLU A 208 -19.49 16.97 14.44
N GLN A 209 -19.73 16.92 15.75
CA GLN A 209 -20.20 15.74 16.46
C GLN A 209 -21.24 16.15 17.49
N ASP A 210 -22.42 15.52 17.43
CA ASP A 210 -23.54 15.81 18.33
C ASP A 210 -23.90 17.31 18.44
N GLY A 211 -23.83 18.03 17.31
CA GLY A 211 -24.12 19.47 17.24
C GLY A 211 -23.02 20.37 17.79
N LYS A 212 -21.84 19.83 18.11
CA LYS A 212 -20.67 20.60 18.58
C LYS A 212 -19.56 20.57 17.53
N LEU A 213 -18.93 21.72 17.33
CA LEU A 213 -17.70 21.81 16.55
C LEU A 213 -16.51 21.41 17.42
N ILE A 214 -15.80 20.38 16.97
CA ILE A 214 -14.60 19.85 17.60
C ILE A 214 -13.40 20.28 16.75
N PRO A 215 -12.36 20.89 17.34
CA PRO A 215 -11.19 21.31 16.58
C PRO A 215 -10.40 20.10 16.09
N ILE A 216 -9.92 20.22 14.85
CA ILE A 216 -9.02 19.25 14.23
C ILE A 216 -7.60 19.80 14.39
N ASN A 217 -6.75 19.06 15.11
CA ASN A 217 -5.35 19.41 15.32
C ASN A 217 -4.40 18.53 14.50
N ARG A 218 -4.77 17.25 14.27
CA ARG A 218 -4.01 16.31 13.42
C ARG A 218 -4.92 15.65 12.39
N ILE A 219 -4.41 15.47 11.19
CA ILE A 219 -5.13 14.80 10.10
C ILE A 219 -4.36 13.57 9.64
N TYR A 220 -4.91 12.40 9.92
CA TYR A 220 -4.55 11.14 9.26
C TYR A 220 -5.14 11.11 7.84
N ASN A 221 -4.36 11.53 6.85
CA ASN A 221 -4.82 11.77 5.48
C ASN A 221 -4.89 10.48 4.65
N ARG A 222 -6.05 10.25 4.03
CA ARG A 222 -6.30 9.23 3.00
C ARG A 222 -6.73 9.82 1.66
N VAL A 223 -6.89 11.14 1.57
CA VAL A 223 -7.23 11.81 0.31
C VAL A 223 -6.05 11.78 -0.67
N ILE A 224 -6.35 11.38 -1.91
CA ILE A 224 -5.44 11.40 -3.04
C ILE A 224 -5.92 12.45 -4.05
N PHE A 225 -5.02 13.33 -4.49
CA PHE A 225 -5.36 14.43 -5.40
C PHE A 225 -5.89 13.94 -6.76
N ASP A 226 -5.37 12.84 -7.31
CA ASP A 226 -5.88 12.25 -8.55
C ASP A 226 -7.34 11.75 -8.43
N GLU A 227 -7.81 11.41 -7.23
CA GLU A 227 -9.23 11.11 -6.99
C GLU A 227 -10.02 12.40 -6.76
N LEU A 228 -9.46 13.34 -6.00
CA LEU A 228 -10.05 14.63 -5.69
C LEU A 228 -10.39 15.42 -6.95
N ASP A 229 -9.42 15.55 -7.87
CA ASP A 229 -9.54 16.36 -9.08
C ASP A 229 -10.53 15.75 -10.11
N LYS A 230 -10.88 14.46 -9.98
CA LYS A 230 -11.86 13.79 -10.84
C LYS A 230 -13.31 14.00 -10.41
N ILE A 231 -13.56 14.52 -9.21
CA ILE A 231 -14.91 14.72 -8.70
C ILE A 231 -15.39 16.12 -9.07
N GLU A 232 -16.14 16.20 -10.17
CA GLU A 232 -16.74 17.45 -10.62
C GLU A 232 -17.73 18.02 -9.59
N GLY A 233 -17.63 19.32 -9.30
CA GLY A 233 -18.57 20.02 -8.43
C GLY A 233 -18.47 19.64 -6.94
N LEU A 234 -17.33 19.08 -6.50
CA LEU A 234 -17.09 18.84 -5.08
C LEU A 234 -17.04 20.16 -4.30
N GLU A 235 -17.96 20.36 -3.37
CA GLU A 235 -17.97 21.50 -2.47
C GLU A 235 -17.22 21.17 -1.18
N THR A 236 -16.16 21.93 -0.88
CA THR A 236 -15.39 21.86 0.36
C THR A 236 -15.20 23.26 0.95
N GLU A 237 -15.18 23.38 2.28
CA GLU A 237 -14.83 24.65 2.96
C GLU A 237 -13.32 24.84 3.13
N PHE A 238 -12.55 23.82 2.77
CA PHE A 238 -11.11 23.72 2.95
C PHE A 238 -10.48 23.19 1.66
N ASP A 239 -9.40 23.85 1.22
CA ASP A 239 -8.50 23.37 0.17
C ASP A 239 -7.14 23.06 0.80
N PHE A 240 -6.58 21.88 0.47
CA PHE A 240 -5.29 21.41 0.96
C PHE A 240 -4.13 22.37 0.67
N ARG A 241 -4.23 23.22 -0.34
CA ARG A 241 -3.19 24.19 -0.74
C ARG A 241 -3.19 25.43 0.16
N GLU A 242 -4.16 25.55 1.06
CA GLU A 242 -4.25 26.65 2.02
C GLU A 242 -3.39 26.38 3.26
N ASP A 243 -2.88 27.46 3.88
CA ASP A 243 -2.15 27.38 5.14
C ASP A 243 -3.13 27.24 6.31
N VAL A 244 -3.25 26.02 6.84
CA VAL A 244 -4.13 25.63 7.95
C VAL A 244 -3.34 25.15 9.16
N ASP A 245 -3.87 25.39 10.37
CA ASP A 245 -3.22 25.10 11.64
C ASP A 245 -3.42 23.61 12.05
N VAL A 246 -2.94 22.68 11.23
CA VAL A 246 -3.02 21.23 11.49
C VAL A 246 -1.69 20.53 11.22
N GLU A 247 -1.45 19.42 11.92
CA GLU A 247 -0.35 18.51 11.65
C GLU A 247 -0.82 17.38 10.72
N TRP A 248 -0.10 17.14 9.62
CA TRP A 248 -0.45 16.13 8.62
C TRP A 248 0.24 14.78 8.82
N ILE A 249 -0.54 13.71 8.83
CA ILE A 249 -0.09 12.33 8.96
C ILE A 249 -0.67 11.47 7.81
N THR A 250 0.04 11.05 6.78
CA THR A 250 1.26 11.68 6.28
C THR A 250 0.92 12.96 5.52
N HIS A 251 1.89 13.88 5.45
CA HIS A 251 1.75 15.07 4.63
C HIS A 251 1.45 14.73 3.16
N PRO A 252 0.43 15.33 2.51
CA PRO A 252 -0.02 14.93 1.18
C PRO A 252 1.06 14.92 0.09
N ASN A 253 2.06 15.82 0.18
CA ASN A 253 3.19 15.84 -0.75
C ASN A 253 3.96 14.51 -0.82
N TRP A 254 4.03 13.74 0.28
CA TRP A 254 4.78 12.48 0.31
C TRP A 254 4.25 11.42 -0.64
N PHE A 255 2.95 11.49 -0.95
CA PHE A 255 2.31 10.66 -1.95
C PHE A 255 3.00 10.75 -3.33
N PHE A 256 3.52 11.93 -3.67
CA PHE A 256 4.24 12.18 -4.91
C PHE A 256 5.75 11.94 -4.76
N LYS A 257 6.34 12.30 -3.61
CA LYS A 257 7.78 12.19 -3.34
C LYS A 257 8.28 10.75 -3.37
N VAL A 258 7.60 9.86 -2.63
CA VAL A 258 7.88 8.41 -2.66
C VAL A 258 6.83 7.79 -3.55
N SER A 259 7.17 7.65 -4.83
CA SER A 259 6.30 7.17 -5.89
C SER A 259 7.13 6.53 -7.00
N LYS A 260 6.51 6.28 -8.17
CA LYS A 260 7.23 5.86 -9.38
C LYS A 260 8.37 6.80 -9.76
N TYR A 261 8.30 8.08 -9.38
CA TYR A 261 9.31 9.09 -9.67
C TYR A 261 10.72 8.70 -9.17
N ILE A 262 10.82 8.01 -8.03
CA ILE A 262 12.12 7.63 -7.47
C ILE A 262 12.65 6.29 -7.99
N LEU A 263 11.85 5.51 -8.71
CA LEU A 263 12.26 4.19 -9.21
C LEU A 263 13.54 4.22 -10.08
N PRO A 264 13.73 5.17 -11.03
CA PRO A 264 14.98 5.29 -11.80
C PRO A 264 16.22 5.63 -10.96
N LYS A 265 16.03 6.09 -9.72
CA LYS A 265 17.09 6.58 -8.83
C LYS A 265 17.58 5.52 -7.86
N LEU A 266 16.72 4.54 -7.58
CA LEU A 266 17.00 3.46 -6.65
C LEU A 266 17.97 2.43 -7.26
N LYS A 267 18.92 1.97 -6.46
CA LYS A 267 19.89 0.93 -6.84
C LYS A 267 19.90 -0.18 -5.82
N HIS A 268 19.59 -1.39 -6.27
CA HIS A 268 19.70 -2.63 -5.50
C HIS A 268 19.63 -3.83 -6.46
N ALA A 269 20.13 -5.00 -6.04
CA ALA A 269 20.02 -6.23 -6.84
C ALA A 269 18.56 -6.65 -7.10
N PHE A 270 17.65 -6.26 -6.20
CA PHE A 270 16.21 -6.56 -6.27
C PHE A 270 15.37 -5.37 -6.74
N VAL A 271 16.01 -4.33 -7.30
CA VAL A 271 15.33 -3.19 -7.93
C VAL A 271 15.53 -3.29 -9.45
N PRO A 272 14.48 -3.56 -10.23
CA PRO A 272 14.59 -3.59 -11.68
C PRO A 272 15.07 -2.25 -12.22
N LYS A 273 15.99 -2.31 -13.18
CA LYS A 273 16.52 -1.12 -13.86
C LYS A 273 15.37 -0.29 -14.42
N SER A 274 15.36 1.00 -14.10
CA SER A 274 14.31 1.92 -14.50
C SER A 274 14.91 3.21 -15.06
N TYR A 275 14.18 3.87 -15.96
CA TYR A 275 14.56 5.13 -16.59
C TYR A 275 13.36 6.07 -16.64
N PHE A 276 13.60 7.37 -16.60
CA PHE A 276 12.62 8.32 -17.15
C PHE A 276 12.50 8.07 -18.65
N LEU A 277 11.31 8.21 -19.21
CA LEU A 277 11.08 7.99 -20.64
C LEU A 277 11.88 8.99 -21.49
N SER A 278 12.06 10.22 -21.01
CA SER A 278 12.92 11.26 -21.60
C SER A 278 14.40 10.86 -21.67
N ASP A 279 14.85 10.03 -20.75
CA ASP A 279 16.25 9.59 -20.61
C ASP A 279 16.47 8.13 -21.05
N PHE A 280 15.53 7.53 -21.79
CA PHE A 280 15.63 6.12 -22.17
C PHE A 280 16.80 5.88 -23.15
N PRO A 281 17.78 5.02 -22.81
CA PRO A 281 18.97 4.84 -23.65
C PRO A 281 18.70 4.12 -24.97
N GLU A 282 19.34 4.58 -26.06
CA GLU A 282 19.22 3.96 -27.39
C GLU A 282 19.65 2.48 -27.46
N ASN A 283 20.49 2.03 -26.52
CA ASN A 283 20.98 0.65 -26.48
C ASN A 283 20.06 -0.32 -25.70
N GLU A 284 18.98 0.18 -25.09
CA GLU A 284 17.97 -0.65 -24.43
C GLU A 284 16.85 -0.99 -25.41
N MET A 285 16.28 -2.18 -25.30
CA MET A 285 15.18 -2.63 -26.17
C MET A 285 13.85 -2.49 -25.43
N LEU A 286 12.91 -1.71 -26.00
CA LEU A 286 11.60 -1.41 -25.40
C LEU A 286 10.80 -2.65 -24.99
N GLU A 287 10.92 -3.74 -25.75
CA GLU A 287 10.23 -5.00 -25.47
C GLU A 287 10.57 -5.59 -24.08
N ASN A 288 11.72 -5.22 -23.51
CA ASN A 288 12.17 -5.65 -22.19
C ASN A 288 11.67 -4.77 -21.05
N PHE A 289 10.87 -3.74 -21.33
CA PHE A 289 10.42 -2.75 -20.36
C PHE A 289 8.90 -2.65 -20.33
N VAL A 290 8.38 -2.20 -19.18
CA VAL A 290 6.99 -1.77 -19.01
C VAL A 290 6.97 -0.26 -18.87
N LEU A 291 6.02 0.39 -19.54
CA LEU A 291 5.81 1.83 -19.47
C LEU A 291 4.81 2.14 -18.35
N LYS A 292 5.18 3.06 -17.46
CA LYS A 292 4.34 3.47 -16.32
C LYS A 292 4.22 5.00 -16.28
N PRO A 293 2.99 5.57 -16.21
CA PRO A 293 2.82 6.98 -15.92
C PRO A 293 3.22 7.26 -14.47
N LEU A 294 3.81 8.42 -14.18
CA LEU A 294 4.21 8.83 -12.84
C LEU A 294 3.00 9.07 -11.93
N PHE A 295 1.98 9.74 -12.46
CA PHE A 295 0.81 10.22 -11.69
C PHE A 295 -0.44 9.36 -11.85
N SER A 296 -0.28 8.09 -12.29
CA SER A 296 -1.37 7.13 -12.30
C SER A 296 -1.25 6.11 -11.16
N PHE A 297 -2.39 5.77 -10.56
CA PHE A 297 -2.47 4.90 -9.38
C PHE A 297 -3.25 3.61 -9.67
N ALA A 298 -3.09 2.62 -8.80
CA ALA A 298 -3.71 1.29 -8.93
C ALA A 298 -3.46 0.60 -10.29
N GLY A 299 -2.27 0.79 -10.87
CA GLY A 299 -1.88 0.20 -12.16
C GLY A 299 -2.61 0.79 -13.38
N SER A 300 -3.38 1.87 -13.23
CA SER A 300 -4.00 2.56 -14.35
C SER A 300 -2.93 3.10 -15.31
N GLY A 301 -3.13 2.96 -16.62
CA GLY A 301 -2.19 3.45 -17.64
C GLY A 301 -0.87 2.68 -17.77
N VAL A 302 -0.66 1.59 -17.01
CA VAL A 302 0.53 0.73 -17.18
C VAL A 302 0.42 -0.03 -18.50
N ASN A 303 1.42 0.12 -19.36
CA ASN A 303 1.54 -0.66 -20.60
C ASN A 303 2.65 -1.69 -20.45
N LEU A 304 2.27 -2.97 -20.43
CA LEU A 304 3.20 -4.08 -20.32
C LEU A 304 4.02 -4.33 -21.59
N ASN A 305 3.58 -3.84 -22.75
CA ASN A 305 4.26 -4.05 -24.03
C ASN A 305 4.28 -2.74 -24.81
N PRO A 306 5.04 -1.73 -24.36
CA PRO A 306 5.14 -0.46 -25.07
C PRO A 306 5.78 -0.67 -26.44
N THR A 307 5.25 0.02 -27.46
CA THR A 307 5.84 0.10 -28.79
C THR A 307 6.36 1.51 -29.05
N GLN A 308 7.22 1.65 -30.06
CA GLN A 308 7.71 2.98 -30.46
C GLN A 308 6.56 3.90 -30.88
N GLU A 309 5.53 3.37 -31.56
CA GLU A 309 4.39 4.20 -31.97
C GLU A 309 3.64 4.78 -30.76
N ILE A 310 3.53 4.01 -29.67
CA ILE A 310 2.89 4.50 -28.43
C ILE A 310 3.76 5.59 -27.79
N ILE A 311 5.07 5.40 -27.75
CA ILE A 311 5.99 6.38 -27.16
C ILE A 311 6.00 7.69 -27.94
N ASP A 312 5.90 7.63 -29.27
CA ASP A 312 5.90 8.81 -30.12
C ASP A 312 4.62 9.65 -29.99
N GLN A 313 3.53 9.06 -29.49
CA GLN A 313 2.26 9.75 -29.22
C GLN A 313 2.21 10.43 -27.84
N ILE A 314 3.16 10.14 -26.95
CA ILE A 314 3.22 10.76 -25.62
C ILE A 314 3.86 12.14 -25.75
N GLU A 315 3.07 13.18 -25.49
CA GLU A 315 3.54 14.57 -25.51
C GLU A 315 4.41 14.89 -24.29
N ASP A 316 4.02 14.41 -23.11
CA ASP A 316 4.63 14.71 -21.81
C ASP A 316 5.56 13.60 -21.31
N LYS A 317 6.58 13.26 -22.10
CA LYS A 317 7.49 12.13 -21.81
C LYS A 317 8.14 12.18 -20.42
N GLU A 318 8.35 13.36 -19.84
CA GLU A 318 8.89 13.53 -18.49
C GLU A 318 8.00 12.91 -17.39
N ASN A 319 6.72 12.70 -17.67
CA ASN A 319 5.75 12.12 -16.72
C ASN A 319 5.64 10.60 -16.82
N TYR A 320 6.60 9.93 -17.46
CA TYR A 320 6.62 8.49 -17.63
C TYR A 320 7.97 7.88 -17.27
N ILE A 321 7.93 6.64 -16.80
CA ILE A 321 9.11 5.80 -16.63
C ILE A 321 8.98 4.51 -17.42
N LEU A 322 10.13 3.98 -17.82
CA LEU A 322 10.28 2.61 -18.32
C LEU A 322 11.00 1.79 -17.24
N GLN A 323 10.36 0.72 -16.77
CA GLN A 323 10.96 -0.21 -15.81
C GLN A 323 11.16 -1.57 -16.46
N ARG A 324 12.32 -2.21 -16.23
CA ARG A 324 12.62 -3.54 -16.77
C ARG A 324 11.56 -4.54 -16.32
N LYS A 325 11.08 -5.36 -17.26
CA LYS A 325 10.14 -6.44 -17.03
C LYS A 325 10.71 -7.44 -16.04
N VAL A 326 9.81 -8.01 -15.24
CA VAL A 326 10.11 -9.07 -14.29
C VAL A 326 9.24 -10.29 -14.59
N THR A 327 9.74 -11.46 -14.25
CA THR A 327 9.03 -12.72 -14.46
C THR A 327 8.44 -13.20 -13.15
N TYR A 328 7.14 -12.98 -12.94
CA TYR A 328 6.43 -13.49 -11.76
C TYR A 328 6.43 -15.02 -11.72
N ALA A 329 6.82 -15.57 -10.58
CA ALA A 329 6.88 -17.01 -10.36
C ALA A 329 5.47 -17.58 -10.10
N PRO A 330 4.98 -18.54 -10.92
CA PRO A 330 3.73 -19.25 -10.64
C PRO A 330 3.96 -20.27 -9.51
N LEU A 331 3.93 -19.82 -8.26
CA LEU A 331 4.48 -20.55 -7.12
C LEU A 331 3.42 -21.17 -6.19
N PHE A 332 2.21 -20.60 -6.17
CA PHE A 332 1.21 -20.93 -5.17
C PHE A 332 0.18 -21.89 -5.76
N GLU A 333 0.48 -23.18 -5.62
CA GLU A 333 -0.40 -24.25 -6.09
C GLU A 333 -1.70 -24.33 -5.29
N ASP A 334 -2.75 -24.57 -6.04
CA ASP A 334 -4.14 -24.59 -5.68
C ASP A 334 -4.66 -26.05 -5.51
N ILE A 335 -5.81 -26.31 -4.87
CA ILE A 335 -6.39 -27.65 -4.59
C ILE A 335 -6.85 -28.35 -5.87
N ASN A 336 -6.98 -27.61 -6.96
CA ASN A 336 -7.27 -28.09 -8.31
C ASN A 336 -5.98 -28.19 -9.16
N GLY A 337 -4.80 -27.89 -8.60
CA GLY A 337 -3.51 -27.94 -9.30
C GLY A 337 -3.20 -26.74 -10.19
N GLU A 338 -3.96 -25.64 -10.06
CA GLU A 338 -3.60 -24.38 -10.73
C GLU A 338 -2.52 -23.62 -9.93
N PHE A 339 -1.92 -22.58 -10.51
CA PHE A 339 -0.88 -21.79 -9.82
C PHE A 339 -1.22 -20.32 -9.84
N SER A 340 -1.20 -19.71 -8.65
CA SER A 340 -1.24 -18.25 -8.50
C SER A 340 0.17 -17.66 -8.43
N LYS A 341 0.27 -16.41 -8.88
CA LYS A 341 1.39 -15.49 -8.67
C LYS A 341 1.02 -14.52 -7.56
N ALA A 342 2.01 -13.86 -6.96
CA ALA A 342 1.71 -12.85 -5.95
C ALA A 342 2.71 -11.69 -5.92
N GLU A 343 2.21 -10.57 -5.39
CA GLU A 343 2.99 -9.46 -4.87
C GLU A 343 2.88 -9.44 -3.35
N ILE A 344 3.96 -9.02 -2.68
CA ILE A 344 3.99 -8.73 -1.26
C ILE A 344 4.29 -7.24 -1.06
N ARG A 345 3.40 -6.58 -0.34
CA ARG A 345 3.54 -5.21 0.15
C ARG A 345 4.00 -5.24 1.59
N LEU A 346 5.12 -4.58 1.87
CA LEU A 346 5.60 -4.34 3.22
C LEU A 346 5.15 -2.94 3.65
N LEU A 347 4.45 -2.87 4.79
CA LEU A 347 3.83 -1.65 5.31
C LEU A 347 4.55 -1.18 6.57
N PHE A 348 5.28 -0.08 6.45
CA PHE A 348 6.09 0.50 7.50
C PHE A 348 5.42 1.73 8.11
N GLY A 349 5.59 1.92 9.41
CA GLY A 349 5.28 3.15 10.14
C GLY A 349 6.56 3.86 10.56
N TRP A 350 6.61 5.17 10.38
CA TRP A 350 7.77 6.00 10.70
C TRP A 350 7.41 7.03 11.76
N ASP A 351 7.73 6.70 13.00
CA ASP A 351 7.57 7.63 14.12
C ASP A 351 8.46 8.88 13.88
N PRO A 352 7.89 10.09 13.94
CA PRO A 352 8.64 11.34 13.88
C PRO A 352 9.84 11.41 14.85
N LYS A 353 9.77 10.71 15.98
CA LYS A 353 10.79 10.66 17.02
C LYS A 353 11.89 9.62 16.75
N LYS A 354 11.75 8.74 15.75
CA LYS A 354 12.71 7.68 15.42
C LYS A 354 13.52 7.95 14.15
N GLU A 355 14.70 7.37 14.09
CA GLU A 355 15.58 7.49 12.92
C GLU A 355 15.03 6.70 11.72
N ASP A 356 14.64 5.45 11.96
CA ASP A 356 14.21 4.53 10.91
C ASP A 356 12.73 4.12 11.08
N PRO A 357 12.04 3.83 9.97
CA PRO A 357 10.70 3.26 10.00
C PRO A 357 10.73 1.79 10.43
N GLU A 358 9.63 1.31 11.00
CA GLU A 358 9.49 -0.08 11.45
C GLU A 358 8.43 -0.80 10.61
N LEU A 359 8.70 -2.05 10.22
CA LEU A 359 7.69 -2.88 9.57
C LEU A 359 6.57 -3.18 10.57
N LEU A 360 5.33 -2.85 10.21
CA LEU A 360 4.17 -3.11 11.06
C LEU A 360 3.41 -4.36 10.60
N VAL A 361 3.10 -4.45 9.30
CA VAL A 361 2.35 -5.56 8.71
C VAL A 361 2.78 -5.81 7.27
N ASN A 362 2.41 -6.97 6.73
CA ASN A 362 2.53 -7.25 5.30
C ASN A 362 1.14 -7.50 4.71
N LEU A 363 1.02 -7.25 3.40
CA LEU A 363 -0.17 -7.52 2.60
C LEU A 363 0.27 -8.26 1.35
N VAL A 364 -0.47 -9.28 0.96
CA VAL A 364 -0.20 -10.03 -0.27
C VAL A 364 -1.34 -9.83 -1.25
N ARG A 365 -1.03 -9.69 -2.53
CA ARG A 365 -2.03 -9.69 -3.61
C ARG A 365 -1.75 -10.87 -4.51
N MET A 366 -2.68 -11.82 -4.54
CA MET A 366 -2.59 -13.03 -5.37
C MET A 366 -3.40 -12.88 -6.65
N THR A 367 -2.89 -13.41 -7.75
CA THR A 367 -3.56 -13.39 -9.06
C THR A 367 -3.22 -14.63 -9.88
N LYS A 368 -4.12 -15.04 -10.75
CA LYS A 368 -3.82 -15.99 -11.83
C LYS A 368 -3.68 -15.30 -13.19
N ALA A 369 -3.97 -13.99 -13.26
CA ALA A 369 -3.81 -13.19 -14.45
C ALA A 369 -2.35 -12.74 -14.66
N ALA A 370 -2.06 -12.17 -15.83
CA ALA A 370 -0.76 -11.58 -16.13
C ALA A 370 -0.50 -10.29 -15.32
N MET A 371 -1.55 -9.57 -14.92
CA MET A 371 -1.47 -8.40 -14.02
C MET A 371 -2.10 -8.69 -12.65
N VAL A 372 -1.51 -8.12 -11.61
CA VAL A 372 -2.00 -8.16 -10.23
C VAL A 372 -2.93 -6.95 -10.01
N ASN A 373 -4.02 -6.86 -10.78
CA ASN A 373 -5.08 -5.86 -10.56
C ASN A 373 -6.42 -6.57 -10.30
N VAL A 374 -7.25 -5.94 -9.48
CA VAL A 374 -8.44 -6.56 -8.85
C VAL A 374 -9.50 -7.02 -9.87
N ASP A 375 -9.48 -6.46 -11.09
CA ASP A 375 -10.57 -6.59 -12.06
C ASP A 375 -10.38 -7.67 -13.16
N PHE A 376 -9.24 -8.41 -13.18
CA PHE A 376 -8.91 -9.31 -14.30
C PHE A 376 -8.95 -10.82 -14.00
N ASN A 377 -9.43 -11.24 -12.83
CA ASN A 377 -9.46 -12.66 -12.45
C ASN A 377 -10.72 -13.38 -12.96
N LYS A 378 -10.58 -14.66 -13.33
CA LYS A 378 -11.74 -15.54 -13.63
C LYS A 378 -12.65 -15.64 -12.40
N LYS A 379 -13.96 -15.60 -12.62
CA LYS A 379 -14.97 -15.60 -11.54
C LYS A 379 -14.81 -16.77 -10.55
N ASP A 380 -14.47 -17.95 -11.06
CA ASP A 380 -14.39 -19.19 -10.28
C ASP A 380 -12.95 -19.57 -9.84
N ALA A 381 -11.95 -18.74 -10.13
CA ALA A 381 -10.59 -19.00 -9.67
C ALA A 381 -10.49 -18.80 -8.15
N ILE A 382 -9.70 -19.63 -7.46
CA ILE A 382 -9.34 -19.50 -6.04
C ILE A 382 -7.83 -19.23 -5.88
N TRP A 383 -7.37 -18.88 -4.69
CA TRP A 383 -6.03 -18.30 -4.40
C TRP A 383 -5.79 -16.96 -5.11
N ILE A 384 -6.79 -16.08 -5.09
CA ILE A 384 -6.69 -14.75 -5.71
C ILE A 384 -7.29 -13.68 -4.81
N GLY A 385 -6.80 -12.43 -4.91
CA GLY A 385 -7.23 -11.33 -4.06
C GLY A 385 -6.24 -11.00 -2.94
N SER A 386 -6.71 -10.23 -1.96
CA SER A 386 -5.92 -9.76 -0.81
C SER A 386 -5.68 -10.89 0.20
N SER A 387 -4.45 -11.01 0.67
CA SER A 387 -4.00 -12.04 1.59
C SER A 387 -2.85 -11.51 2.46
N MET A 388 -2.13 -12.42 3.12
CA MET A 388 -0.91 -12.14 3.86
C MET A 388 0.13 -13.26 3.69
N ALA A 389 1.38 -12.95 4.03
CA ALA A 389 2.49 -13.88 4.06
C ALA A 389 2.86 -14.28 5.49
N PHE A 390 3.18 -15.55 5.65
CA PHE A 390 3.86 -16.11 6.82
C PHE A 390 5.27 -16.58 6.41
N PHE A 391 6.22 -16.43 7.33
CA PHE A 391 7.63 -16.73 7.09
C PHE A 391 8.15 -17.83 8.01
N GLY A 392 8.89 -18.80 7.46
CA GLY A 392 9.38 -19.95 8.19
C GLY A 392 10.65 -20.56 7.60
N ASN A 393 11.11 -21.64 8.23
CA ASN A 393 12.20 -22.47 7.71
C ASN A 393 11.68 -23.57 6.79
#